data_AF-A0A952RM95-F1
#
_entry.id   AF-A0A952RM95-F1
#
_cell.length_a   1.000
_cell.length_b   1.000
_cell.length_c   1.000
_cell.angle_alpha   90.00
_cell.angle_beta   90.00
_cell.angle_gamma   90.00
#
_symmetry.space_group_name_H-M   'P 1'
#
loop_
_entity.id
_entity.type
_entity.pdbx_description
1 polymer ?
#
loop_
_entity_poly.entity_id
_entity_poly.type
_entity_poly.pdbx_seq_one_letter_code
_entity_poly.pdbx_strand_id
1 'polypeptide(L)'
;MHPAFFSWWKHARRSEREGCGPHAHPGEAFFGGFGHHGGPPHGGGGPEGQFGVRRPLRFLAHKLDLSEEQTANLARILDELKTERAQAEVDQRRTIAAFADAIEAATFGEARATEGGDQRVETAKRLRDAVVKALAQIHALLDDDQRKRFAYLVRTGVLAL
;
A
#
# COMPACT_ATOMS: atom_id res chain seq x y z
N MET A 1 14.15 9.57 6.43
CA MET A 1 12.84 8.97 6.77
C MET A 1 11.77 9.71 5.99
N HIS A 2 11.04 9.07 5.08
CA HIS A 2 9.91 9.68 4.37
C HIS A 2 8.60 9.13 4.97
N PRO A 3 7.83 9.91 5.75
CA PRO A 3 6.67 9.40 6.51
C PRO A 3 5.37 9.24 5.72
N ALA A 4 5.38 9.41 4.39
CA ALA A 4 4.15 9.64 3.62
C ALA A 4 3.51 8.39 2.97
N PHE A 5 4.06 7.19 3.14
CA PHE A 5 3.66 6.04 2.32
C PHE A 5 2.61 5.08 2.93
N PHE A 6 2.28 5.20 4.23
CA PHE A 6 1.42 4.20 4.91
C PHE A 6 0.28 4.74 5.77
N SER A 7 0.03 6.06 5.82
CA SER A 7 -0.94 6.62 6.78
C SER A 7 -2.40 6.48 6.35
N TRP A 8 -2.74 6.67 5.07
CA TRP A 8 -4.15 6.81 4.68
C TRP A 8 -4.95 5.49 4.71
N TRP A 9 -4.34 4.36 4.33
CA TRP A 9 -4.99 3.04 4.42
C TRP A 9 -5.25 2.55 5.86
N LYS A 10 -4.60 3.17 6.86
CA LYS A 10 -4.77 2.85 8.28
C LYS A 10 -5.83 3.75 8.95
N HIS A 11 -6.03 4.98 8.47
CA HIS A 11 -6.96 5.94 9.06
C HIS A 11 -8.44 5.72 8.71
N ALA A 12 -8.76 5.10 7.57
CA ALA A 12 -10.15 4.79 7.20
C ALA A 12 -10.85 3.76 8.11
N ARG A 13 -10.12 3.05 8.98
CA ARG A 13 -10.67 2.06 9.93
C ARG A 13 -10.90 2.60 11.34
N ARG A 14 -10.56 3.86 11.63
CA ARG A 14 -10.67 4.42 12.98
C ARG A 14 -11.90 5.29 13.21
N SER A 15 -12.64 5.66 12.17
CA SER A 15 -13.81 6.56 12.28
C SER A 15 -15.15 5.86 12.51
N GLU A 16 -15.18 4.53 12.75
CA GLU A 16 -16.44 3.77 12.97
C GLU A 16 -16.57 3.12 14.35
N ARG A 17 -15.72 3.45 15.33
CA ARG A 17 -15.92 3.00 16.72
C ARG A 17 -15.52 4.07 17.74
N GLU A 18 -16.31 5.13 17.83
CA GLU A 18 -16.44 5.92 19.05
C GLU A 18 -17.87 5.78 19.57
N GLY A 19 -18.00 5.12 20.72
CA GLY A 19 -19.25 4.90 21.44
C GLY A 19 -18.95 4.45 22.86
N CYS A 20 -18.78 5.46 23.75
CA CYS A 20 -18.92 5.50 25.21
C CYS A 20 -18.37 4.36 26.11
N GLY A 21 -17.46 4.73 27.04
CA GLY A 21 -17.04 3.95 28.22
C GLY A 21 -18.12 3.91 29.34
N PRO A 22 -17.81 3.76 30.66
CA PRO A 22 -16.51 3.75 31.37
C PRO A 22 -16.39 2.69 32.53
N HIS A 23 -15.35 2.83 33.38
CA HIS A 23 -15.06 2.17 34.69
C HIS A 23 -14.28 0.85 34.64
N ALA A 24 -13.43 0.45 35.59
CA ALA A 24 -12.55 1.02 36.62
C ALA A 24 -11.72 -0.21 37.13
N HIS A 25 -10.51 0.01 37.65
CA HIS A 25 -9.52 -1.00 38.11
C HIS A 25 -10.02 -1.92 39.27
N PRO A 26 -9.17 -2.74 39.94
CA PRO A 26 -8.20 -3.80 39.56
C PRO A 26 -8.48 -5.14 40.30
N GLY A 27 -7.86 -6.28 39.95
CA GLY A 27 -7.90 -7.45 40.85
C GLY A 27 -7.58 -8.83 40.23
N GLU A 28 -6.46 -9.38 40.70
CA GLU A 28 -6.20 -10.78 41.10
C GLU A 28 -6.94 -11.98 40.45
N ALA A 29 -6.11 -12.86 39.88
CA ALA A 29 -6.02 -14.31 40.08
C ALA A 29 -7.26 -15.25 40.06
N PHE A 30 -6.98 -16.44 39.51
CA PHE A 30 -7.59 -17.76 39.74
C PHE A 30 -8.46 -18.41 38.64
N PHE A 31 -8.12 -19.69 38.50
CA PHE A 31 -8.66 -20.74 37.65
C PHE A 31 -10.17 -21.00 37.78
N GLY A 32 -10.78 -21.39 36.65
CA GLY A 32 -11.72 -22.51 36.60
C GLY A 32 -13.19 -22.19 36.34
N GLY A 33 -13.78 -22.84 35.32
CA GLY A 33 -15.24 -23.09 35.27
C GLY A 33 -15.88 -23.03 33.89
N PHE A 34 -16.38 -24.17 33.43
CA PHE A 34 -17.03 -24.44 32.14
C PHE A 34 -18.41 -23.78 31.97
N GLY A 35 -18.80 -23.49 30.72
CA GLY A 35 -20.18 -23.15 30.35
C GLY A 35 -20.39 -23.12 28.83
N HIS A 36 -21.15 -24.08 28.32
CA HIS A 36 -21.43 -24.38 26.91
C HIS A 36 -22.15 -23.27 26.13
N HIS A 37 -21.66 -22.96 24.93
CA HIS A 37 -22.49 -22.71 23.74
C HIS A 37 -21.76 -23.20 22.47
N GLY A 38 -22.20 -24.35 21.96
CA GLY A 38 -21.83 -24.81 20.62
C GLY A 38 -22.50 -23.94 19.57
N GLY A 39 -21.70 -23.06 18.95
CA GLY A 39 -21.96 -22.44 17.65
C GLY A 39 -21.02 -23.07 16.61
N PRO A 40 -21.40 -23.11 15.32
CA PRO A 40 -20.77 -23.96 14.32
C PRO A 40 -19.30 -23.58 14.06
N PRO A 41 -18.47 -24.50 13.55
CA PRO A 41 -17.16 -24.15 13.03
C PRO A 41 -17.39 -23.31 11.76
N HIS A 42 -17.47 -21.99 11.89
CA HIS A 42 -17.22 -21.11 10.76
C HIS A 42 -15.68 -21.09 10.60
N GLY A 43 -15.05 -21.94 9.79
CA GLY A 43 -15.59 -22.51 8.54
C GLY A 43 -16.08 -21.38 7.63
N GLY A 44 -15.36 -20.27 7.65
CA GLY A 44 -15.72 -19.03 6.99
C GLY A 44 -14.46 -18.24 6.70
N GLY A 45 -13.48 -18.89 6.07
CA GLY A 45 -12.61 -18.20 5.13
C GLY A 45 -13.48 -17.65 3.99
N GLY A 46 -14.24 -16.59 4.30
CA GLY A 46 -14.77 -15.71 3.26
C GLY A 46 -13.57 -15.21 2.48
N PRO A 47 -13.68 -15.10 1.15
CA PRO A 47 -12.54 -14.96 0.28
C PRO A 47 -11.79 -13.73 0.74
N GLU A 48 -10.61 -13.99 1.28
CA GLU A 48 -9.44 -13.12 1.34
C GLU A 48 -9.74 -11.65 1.59
N GLY A 49 -9.05 -11.05 2.57
CA GLY A 49 -8.72 -9.65 2.43
C GLY A 49 -8.03 -9.44 1.08
N GLN A 50 -8.80 -9.16 0.02
CA GLN A 50 -8.33 -8.86 -1.32
C GLN A 50 -7.66 -7.51 -1.20
N PHE A 51 -6.41 -7.57 -0.74
CA PHE A 51 -5.34 -6.62 -0.92
C PHE A 51 -5.01 -6.56 -2.42
N GLY A 52 -6.03 -6.25 -3.20
CA GLY A 52 -6.05 -6.22 -4.64
C GLY A 52 -6.48 -4.85 -5.11
N VAL A 53 -5.96 -4.46 -6.27
CA VAL A 53 -6.28 -3.24 -7.00
C VAL A 53 -7.80 -3.02 -7.15
N ARG A 54 -8.61 -4.08 -6.97
CA ARG A 54 -10.09 -4.12 -6.99
C ARG A 54 -10.80 -2.99 -6.23
N ARG A 55 -10.43 -2.70 -4.97
CA ARG A 55 -11.14 -1.66 -4.17
C ARG A 55 -10.87 -0.26 -4.72
N PRO A 56 -9.60 0.14 -4.93
CA PRO A 56 -9.27 1.40 -5.61
C PRO A 56 -9.86 1.49 -7.03
N LEU A 57 -9.81 0.39 -7.79
CA LEU A 57 -10.30 0.36 -9.17
C LEU A 57 -11.80 0.57 -9.26
N ARG A 58 -12.61 -0.06 -8.40
CA ARG A 58 -14.07 0.15 -8.38
C ARG A 58 -14.42 1.60 -8.05
N PHE A 59 -13.68 2.21 -7.12
CA PHE A 59 -13.83 3.64 -6.80
C PHE A 59 -13.50 4.52 -8.01
N LEU A 60 -12.38 4.27 -8.70
CA LEU A 60 -11.97 5.03 -9.88
C LEU A 60 -12.95 4.84 -11.04
N ALA A 61 -13.41 3.61 -11.29
CA ALA A 61 -14.41 3.31 -12.33
C ALA A 61 -15.68 4.16 -12.13
N HIS A 62 -16.19 4.22 -10.90
CA HIS A 62 -17.35 5.04 -10.58
C HIS A 62 -17.06 6.56 -10.65
N LYS A 63 -15.92 7.02 -10.12
CA LYS A 63 -15.62 8.46 -10.05
C LYS A 63 -15.26 9.07 -11.40
N LEU A 64 -14.68 8.28 -12.28
CA LEU A 64 -14.30 8.71 -13.62
C LEU A 64 -15.35 8.32 -14.66
N ASP A 65 -16.35 7.52 -14.32
CA ASP A 65 -17.33 7.00 -15.29
C ASP A 65 -16.63 6.23 -16.42
N LEU A 66 -15.84 5.22 -16.03
CA LEU A 66 -15.05 4.42 -16.96
C LEU A 66 -15.92 3.35 -17.63
N SER A 67 -15.67 3.09 -18.91
CA SER A 67 -16.18 1.88 -19.57
C SER A 67 -15.55 0.62 -18.97
N GLU A 68 -16.14 -0.55 -19.26
CA GLU A 68 -15.56 -1.84 -18.85
C GLU A 68 -14.16 -2.05 -19.44
N GLU A 69 -13.97 -1.66 -20.71
CA GLU A 69 -12.68 -1.72 -21.39
C GLU A 69 -11.66 -0.78 -20.74
N GLN A 70 -12.04 0.47 -20.47
CA GLN A 70 -11.18 1.42 -19.76
C GLN A 70 -10.83 0.90 -18.36
N THR A 71 -11.79 0.30 -17.67
CA THR A 71 -11.56 -0.28 -16.34
C THR A 71 -10.54 -1.43 -16.40
N ALA A 72 -10.63 -2.32 -17.38
CA ALA A 72 -9.69 -3.43 -17.56
C ALA A 72 -8.27 -2.92 -17.90
N ASN A 73 -8.16 -1.93 -18.78
CA ASN A 73 -6.87 -1.33 -19.15
C ASN A 73 -6.24 -0.57 -17.98
N LEU A 74 -7.04 0.19 -17.23
CA LEU A 74 -6.57 0.87 -16.02
C LEU A 74 -6.10 -0.14 -14.96
N ALA A 75 -6.81 -1.26 -14.79
CA ALA A 75 -6.41 -2.32 -13.87
C ALA A 75 -5.01 -2.85 -14.19
N ARG A 76 -4.72 -3.11 -15.47
CA ARG A 76 -3.40 -3.55 -15.92
C ARG A 76 -2.30 -2.54 -15.59
N ILE A 77 -2.53 -1.26 -15.91
CA ILE A 77 -1.55 -0.19 -15.64
C ILE A 77 -1.23 -0.10 -14.14
N LEU A 78 -2.26 -0.16 -13.30
CA LEU A 78 -2.10 -0.10 -11.84
C LEU A 78 -1.43 -1.37 -11.27
N ASP A 79 -1.65 -2.53 -11.87
CA ASP A 79 -1.01 -3.78 -11.45
C ASP A 79 0.48 -3.83 -11.80
N GLU A 80 0.85 -3.33 -13.00
CA GLU A 80 2.25 -3.11 -13.38
C GLU A 80 2.94 -2.17 -12.37
N LEU A 81 2.31 -1.04 -12.03
CA LEU A 81 2.86 -0.09 -11.05
C LEU A 81 2.96 -0.69 -9.63
N LYS A 82 1.99 -1.52 -9.23
CA LYS A 82 2.03 -2.24 -7.95
C LYS A 82 3.24 -3.19 -7.90
N THR A 83 3.54 -3.87 -9.01
CA THR A 83 4.68 -4.77 -9.12
C THR A 83 6.00 -4.01 -8.99
N GLU A 84 6.15 -2.88 -9.69
CA GLU A 84 7.35 -2.04 -9.58
C GLU A 84 7.57 -1.50 -8.15
N ARG A 85 6.49 -1.10 -7.47
CA ARG A 85 6.57 -0.67 -6.06
C ARG A 85 6.97 -1.82 -5.12
N ALA A 86 6.42 -3.01 -5.33
CA ALA A 86 6.80 -4.19 -4.54
C ALA A 86 8.28 -4.54 -4.74
N GLN A 87 8.78 -4.43 -5.97
CA GLN A 87 10.19 -4.61 -6.26
C GLN A 87 11.05 -3.55 -5.58
N ALA A 88 10.64 -2.28 -5.62
CA ALA A 88 11.34 -1.20 -4.95
C ALA A 88 11.41 -1.39 -3.42
N GLU A 89 10.37 -1.93 -2.79
CA GLU A 89 10.39 -2.28 -1.36
C GLU A 89 11.40 -3.39 -1.04
N VAL A 90 11.53 -4.39 -1.93
CA VAL A 90 12.54 -5.46 -1.79
C VAL A 90 13.94 -4.88 -1.90
N ASP A 91 14.19 -4.04 -2.92
CA ASP A 91 15.49 -3.43 -3.14
C ASP A 91 15.87 -2.43 -2.04
N GLN A 92 14.89 -1.76 -1.44
CA GLN A 92 15.10 -0.94 -0.25
C GLN A 92 15.59 -1.78 0.94
N ARG A 93 15.04 -2.98 1.16
CA ARG A 93 15.52 -3.87 2.23
C ARG A 93 16.95 -4.34 1.98
N ARG A 94 17.29 -4.65 0.72
CA ARG A 94 18.66 -5.00 0.31
C ARG A 94 19.64 -3.86 0.54
N THR A 95 19.24 -2.64 0.19
CA THR A 95 20.01 -1.41 0.45
C THR A 95 20.29 -1.25 1.95
N ILE A 96 19.27 -1.41 2.80
CA ILE A 96 19.42 -1.28 4.26
C ILE A 96 20.38 -2.34 4.80
N ALA A 97 20.28 -3.58 4.32
CA ALA A 97 21.20 -4.65 4.69
C ALA A 97 22.65 -4.31 4.28
N ALA A 98 22.87 -3.85 3.05
CA ALA A 98 24.19 -3.45 2.58
C ALA A 98 24.81 -2.34 3.45
N PHE A 99 24.00 -1.37 3.89
CA PHE A 99 24.46 -0.33 4.82
C PHE A 99 24.77 -0.88 6.21
N ALA A 100 23.95 -1.78 6.74
CA ALA A 100 24.20 -2.42 8.02
C ALA A 100 25.53 -3.20 7.99
N ASP A 101 25.74 -4.00 6.96
CA ASP A 101 26.97 -4.79 6.77
C ASP A 101 28.21 -3.90 6.64
N ALA A 102 28.10 -2.74 5.98
CA ALA A 102 29.19 -1.78 5.85
C ALA A 102 29.59 -1.14 7.20
N ILE A 103 28.64 -1.05 8.13
CA ILE A 103 28.85 -0.48 9.48
C ILE A 103 29.31 -1.56 10.47
N GLU A 104 28.83 -2.81 10.34
CA GLU A 104 29.15 -3.92 11.25
C GLU A 104 30.59 -4.44 11.06
N ALA A 105 31.18 -4.24 9.89
CA ALA A 105 32.55 -4.64 9.61
C ALA A 105 33.58 -3.98 10.55
N ALA A 106 34.72 -4.65 10.76
CA ALA A 106 35.80 -4.18 11.65
C ALA A 106 36.35 -2.79 11.26
N THR A 107 36.22 -2.42 9.99
CA THR A 107 36.45 -1.09 9.45
C THR A 107 35.30 -0.74 8.51
N PHE A 108 34.99 0.55 8.34
CA PHE A 108 33.90 0.98 7.48
C PHE A 108 34.03 0.44 6.05
N GLY A 109 33.01 -0.28 5.59
CA GLY A 109 32.94 -0.87 4.26
C GLY A 109 32.45 0.12 3.20
N GLU A 110 33.26 1.15 2.88
CA GLU A 110 32.88 2.23 1.94
C GLU A 110 32.36 1.70 0.59
N ALA A 111 33.00 0.68 0.03
CA ALA A 111 32.57 0.08 -1.23
C ALA A 111 31.15 -0.50 -1.16
N ARG A 112 30.82 -1.21 -0.08
CA ARG A 112 29.49 -1.82 0.13
C ARG A 112 28.42 -0.77 0.42
N ALA A 113 28.79 0.28 1.16
CA ALA A 113 27.92 1.43 1.38
C ALA A 113 27.64 2.18 0.06
N THR A 114 28.64 2.32 -0.81
CA THR A 114 28.47 2.96 -2.12
C THR A 114 27.57 2.12 -3.01
N GLU A 115 27.81 0.80 -3.10
CA GLU A 115 26.97 -0.12 -3.88
C GLU A 115 25.51 -0.09 -3.44
N GLY A 116 25.23 -0.14 -2.13
CA GLY A 116 23.86 0.00 -1.61
C GLY A 116 23.24 1.36 -1.95
N GLY A 117 24.04 2.43 -1.93
CA GLY A 117 23.63 3.77 -2.29
C GLY A 117 23.22 3.87 -3.76
N ASP A 118 24.03 3.31 -4.65
CA ASP A 118 23.78 3.27 -6.09
C ASP A 118 22.54 2.44 -6.42
N GLN A 119 22.39 1.26 -5.81
CA GLN A 119 21.20 0.43 -5.95
C GLN A 119 19.92 1.18 -5.54
N ARG A 120 19.97 1.97 -4.47
CA ARG A 120 18.84 2.81 -4.03
C ARG A 120 18.48 3.86 -5.08
N VAL A 121 19.47 4.51 -5.67
CA VAL A 121 19.27 5.53 -6.72
C VAL A 121 18.68 4.89 -7.97
N GLU A 122 19.21 3.76 -8.43
CA GLU A 122 18.69 3.05 -9.61
C GLU A 122 17.26 2.56 -9.40
N THR A 123 16.94 2.04 -8.22
CA THR A 123 15.57 1.65 -7.85
C THR A 123 14.62 2.85 -7.93
N ALA A 124 15.03 4.01 -7.40
CA ALA A 124 14.22 5.23 -7.46
C ALA A 124 14.01 5.74 -8.89
N LYS A 125 15.04 5.63 -9.77
CA LYS A 125 14.92 5.98 -11.19
C LYS A 125 13.91 5.08 -11.90
N ARG A 126 14.00 3.75 -11.70
CA ARG A 126 13.05 2.79 -12.29
C ARG A 126 11.62 3.06 -11.86
N LEU A 127 11.40 3.29 -10.56
CA LEU A 127 10.06 3.60 -10.04
C LEU A 127 9.53 4.92 -10.62
N ARG A 128 10.36 5.98 -10.70
CA ARG A 128 9.99 7.23 -11.37
C ARG A 128 9.54 6.98 -12.81
N ASP A 129 10.32 6.22 -13.57
CA ASP A 129 10.04 5.96 -14.99
C ASP A 129 8.75 5.15 -15.16
N ALA A 130 8.50 4.18 -14.27
CA ALA A 130 7.24 3.44 -14.22
C ALA A 130 6.04 4.34 -13.92
N VAL A 131 6.15 5.28 -12.97
CA VAL A 131 5.08 6.24 -12.65
C VAL A 131 4.81 7.17 -13.84
N VAL A 132 5.84 7.70 -14.49
CA VAL A 132 5.70 8.56 -15.68
C VAL A 132 5.04 7.79 -16.83
N LYS A 133 5.45 6.54 -17.07
CA LYS A 133 4.84 5.67 -18.07
C LYS A 133 3.36 5.41 -17.75
N ALA A 134 3.03 5.07 -16.51
CA ALA A 134 1.66 4.83 -16.08
C ALA A 134 0.78 6.08 -16.28
N LEU A 135 1.29 7.27 -15.93
CA LEU A 135 0.60 8.54 -16.16
C LEU A 135 0.31 8.80 -17.64
N ALA A 136 1.29 8.55 -18.52
CA ALA A 136 1.11 8.69 -19.96
C ALA A 136 0.04 7.74 -20.51
N GLN A 137 0.06 6.47 -20.06
CA GLN A 137 -0.93 5.46 -20.47
C GLN A 137 -2.34 5.80 -19.96
N ILE A 138 -2.48 6.23 -18.70
CA ILE A 138 -3.76 6.67 -18.14
C ILE A 138 -4.28 7.89 -18.89
N HIS A 139 -3.43 8.88 -19.19
CA HIS A 139 -3.82 10.03 -19.98
C HIS A 139 -4.37 9.62 -21.35
N ALA A 140 -3.69 8.71 -22.06
CA ALA A 140 -4.14 8.21 -23.36
C ALA A 140 -5.47 7.43 -23.27
N LEU A 141 -5.70 6.70 -22.17
CA LEU A 141 -6.89 5.89 -21.93
C LEU A 141 -8.15 6.72 -21.66
N LEU A 142 -7.98 7.87 -20.99
CA LEU A 142 -9.07 8.72 -20.53
C LEU A 142 -9.41 9.82 -21.54
N ASP A 143 -10.68 10.22 -21.60
CA ASP A 143 -11.12 11.44 -22.30
C ASP A 143 -10.80 12.72 -21.50
N ASP A 144 -11.11 13.89 -22.07
CA ASP A 144 -10.78 15.18 -21.47
C ASP A 144 -11.46 15.44 -20.12
N ASP A 145 -12.72 15.01 -19.93
CA ASP A 145 -13.44 15.23 -18.68
C ASP A 145 -13.03 14.21 -17.61
N GLN A 146 -12.74 12.98 -18.03
CA GLN A 146 -12.13 11.96 -17.20
C GLN A 146 -10.73 12.39 -16.72
N ARG A 147 -9.89 12.96 -17.60
CA ARG A 147 -8.56 13.50 -17.25
C ARG A 147 -8.64 14.60 -16.20
N LYS A 148 -9.58 15.55 -16.33
CA LYS A 148 -9.80 16.61 -15.33
C LYS A 148 -10.17 16.03 -13.96
N ARG A 149 -11.12 15.07 -13.94
CA ARG A 149 -11.53 14.37 -12.72
C ARG A 149 -10.39 13.59 -12.10
N PHE A 150 -9.62 12.86 -12.90
CA PHE A 150 -8.42 12.13 -12.45
C PHE A 150 -7.37 13.06 -11.85
N ALA A 151 -7.04 14.16 -12.53
CA ALA A 151 -6.09 15.15 -12.03
C ALA A 151 -6.54 15.78 -10.71
N TYR A 152 -7.86 16.01 -10.52
CA TYR A 152 -8.41 16.46 -9.25
C TYR A 152 -8.20 15.42 -8.13
N LEU A 153 -8.43 14.13 -8.39
CA LEU A 153 -8.21 13.06 -7.42
C LEU A 153 -6.74 12.94 -7.00
N VAL A 154 -5.81 13.13 -7.94
CA VAL A 154 -4.37 13.13 -7.66
C VAL A 154 -3.98 14.36 -6.82
N ARG A 155 -4.42 15.57 -7.21
CA ARG A 155 -4.09 16.81 -6.49
C ARG A 155 -4.59 16.82 -5.05
N THR A 156 -5.74 16.22 -4.81
CA THR A 156 -6.36 16.14 -3.48
C THR A 156 -5.82 15.01 -2.62
N GLY A 157 -4.92 14.18 -3.15
CA GLY A 157 -4.36 13.02 -2.46
C GLY A 157 -5.36 11.87 -2.26
N VAL A 158 -6.55 11.95 -2.86
CA VAL A 158 -7.52 10.84 -2.89
C VAL A 158 -6.94 9.65 -3.66
N LEU A 159 -6.14 9.93 -4.69
CA LEU A 159 -5.34 8.94 -5.41
C LEU A 159 -3.84 9.26 -5.26
N ALA A 160 -3.05 8.27 -4.83
CA ALA A 160 -1.60 8.35 -4.77
C ALA A 160 -0.97 7.38 -5.80
N LEU A 161 -0.12 7.92 -6.67
CA LEU A 161 0.62 7.22 -7.73
C LEU A 161 2.06 6.92 -7.35
#